data_AF-A0A919YMY2-F1
#
_entry.id   AF-A0A919YMY2-F1
#
_cell.length_a   1.000
_cell.length_b   1.000
_cell.length_c   1.000
_cell.angle_alpha   90.00
_cell.angle_beta   90.00
_cell.angle_gamma   90.00
#
_symmetry.space_group_name_H-M   'P 1'
#
loop_
_entity.id
_entity.type
_entity.pdbx_description
1 polymer ?
#
loop_
_entity_poly.entity_id
_entity_poly.type
_entity_poly.pdbx_seq_one_letter_code
_entity_poly.pdbx_strand_id
1 'polypeptide(L)'
;MPRTEKSTYLNRVKRWLIIIGTFVIVQLIFMLVDGSSLKPNINDSGNLFARIGRGILESRLFTEWIAPYSFSFFNMFLTVHLAVILILAICEIYSIIKKK
;
A
#
# COMPACT_ATOMS: atom_id res chain seq x y z
N MET A 1 -10.74 -31.44 21.22
CA MET A 1 -11.06 -30.46 20.16
C MET A 1 -9.92 -29.44 19.88
N PRO A 2 -8.65 -29.82 19.65
CA PRO A 2 -7.57 -28.85 19.33
C PRO A 2 -7.33 -28.61 17.83
N ARG A 3 -7.95 -29.39 16.94
CA ARG A 3 -7.62 -29.43 15.50
C ARG A 3 -8.17 -28.21 14.73
N THR A 4 -9.30 -27.66 15.17
CA THR A 4 -10.02 -26.55 14.50
C THR A 4 -9.34 -25.19 14.73
N GLU A 5 -8.84 -24.92 15.93
CA GLU A 5 -8.17 -23.67 16.29
C GLU A 5 -6.82 -23.52 15.56
N LYS A 6 -6.04 -24.61 15.51
CA LYS A 6 -4.76 -24.67 14.76
C LYS A 6 -4.96 -24.38 13.26
N SER A 7 -6.05 -24.86 12.67
CA SER A 7 -6.37 -24.62 11.25
C SER A 7 -6.71 -23.15 10.97
N THR A 8 -7.43 -22.49 11.89
CA THR A 8 -7.83 -21.08 11.75
C THR A 8 -6.62 -20.16 11.85
N TYR A 9 -5.72 -20.41 12.78
CA TYR A 9 -4.47 -19.67 12.92
C TYR A 9 -3.60 -19.79 11.67
N LEU A 10 -3.40 -21.00 11.14
CA LEU A 10 -2.62 -21.21 9.92
C LEU A 10 -3.21 -20.49 8.70
N ASN A 11 -4.54 -20.44 8.59
CA ASN A 11 -5.21 -19.71 7.52
C ASN A 11 -4.99 -18.18 7.62
N ARG A 12 -4.96 -17.63 8.84
CA ARG A 12 -4.63 -16.20 9.05
C ARG A 12 -3.17 -15.89 8.68
N VAL A 13 -2.24 -16.73 9.10
CA VAL A 13 -0.81 -16.57 8.74
C VAL A 13 -0.62 -16.61 7.23
N LYS A 14 -1.24 -17.57 6.54
CA LYS A 14 -1.20 -17.64 5.07
C LYS A 14 -1.77 -16.37 4.41
N ARG A 15 -2.89 -15.85 4.90
CA ARG A 15 -3.47 -14.60 4.39
C ARG A 15 -2.51 -13.42 4.56
N TRP A 16 -1.91 -13.27 5.75
CA TRP A 16 -0.94 -12.21 6.01
C TRP A 16 0.33 -12.34 5.15
N LEU A 17 0.84 -13.55 4.94
CA LEU A 17 1.95 -13.79 4.03
C LEU A 17 1.63 -13.34 2.60
N ILE A 18 0.41 -13.56 2.12
CA ILE A 18 -0.02 -13.10 0.79
C ILE A 18 -0.11 -11.57 0.76
N ILE A 19 -0.69 -10.92 1.78
CA ILE A 19 -0.82 -9.46 1.84
C ILE A 19 0.56 -8.80 1.85
N ILE A 20 1.43 -9.22 2.77
CA ILE A 20 2.78 -8.66 2.91
C ILE A 20 3.63 -9.01 1.69
N GLY A 21 3.55 -10.24 1.18
CA GLY A 21 4.26 -10.65 -0.02
C GLY A 21 3.86 -9.82 -1.25
N THR A 22 2.56 -9.58 -1.44
CA THR A 22 2.05 -8.71 -2.51
C THR A 22 2.56 -7.29 -2.36
N PHE A 23 2.53 -6.74 -1.14
CA PHE A 23 3.08 -5.42 -0.86
C PHE A 23 4.56 -5.34 -1.24
N VAL A 24 5.39 -6.29 -0.79
CA VAL A 24 6.83 -6.32 -1.10
C VAL A 24 7.09 -6.41 -2.59
N ILE A 25 6.40 -7.31 -3.31
CA ILE A 25 6.55 -7.45 -4.76
C ILE A 25 6.22 -6.14 -5.48
N VAL A 26 5.13 -5.48 -5.10
CA VAL A 26 4.75 -4.19 -5.69
C VAL A 26 5.80 -3.11 -5.41
N GLN A 27 6.37 -3.05 -4.20
CA GLN A 27 7.44 -2.10 -3.90
C GLN A 27 8.72 -2.38 -4.70
N LEU A 28 9.08 -3.64 -4.90
CA LEU A 28 10.23 -4.01 -5.75
C LEU A 28 10.03 -3.55 -7.21
N ILE A 29 8.81 -3.73 -7.74
CA ILE A 29 8.47 -3.24 -9.08
C ILE A 29 8.63 -1.71 -9.16
N PHE A 30 8.11 -0.98 -8.17
CA PHE A 30 8.24 0.48 -8.15
C PHE A 30 9.69 0.93 -8.04
N MET A 31 10.50 0.27 -7.22
CA MET A 31 11.93 0.58 -7.11
C MET A 31 12.66 0.39 -8.44
N LEU A 32 12.37 -0.69 -9.17
CA LEU A 32 12.95 -0.95 -10.49
C LEU A 32 12.48 0.08 -11.54
N VAL A 33 11.21 0.45 -11.51
CA VAL A 33 10.64 1.43 -12.46
C VAL A 33 11.14 2.84 -12.18
N ASP A 34 11.18 3.27 -10.92
CA ASP A 34 11.64 4.61 -10.51
C ASP A 34 13.13 4.83 -10.83
N GLY A 35 13.96 3.78 -10.70
CA GLY A 35 15.37 3.80 -11.10
C GLY A 35 15.60 3.67 -12.61
N SER A 36 14.55 3.49 -13.42
CA SER A 36 14.63 3.35 -14.87
C SER A 36 14.13 4.59 -15.60
N SER A 37 14.40 4.69 -16.91
CA SER A 37 13.85 5.77 -17.75
C SER A 37 12.36 5.60 -18.09
N LEU A 38 11.67 4.59 -17.53
CA LEU A 38 10.25 4.35 -17.73
C LEU A 38 9.41 5.32 -16.88
N LYS A 39 9.39 6.59 -17.30
CA LYS A 39 8.55 7.61 -16.66
C LYS A 39 7.08 7.39 -16.99
N PRO A 40 6.17 7.33 -15.99
CA PRO A 40 4.74 7.27 -16.27
C PRO A 40 4.27 8.52 -17.01
N ASN A 41 3.70 8.35 -18.21
CA ASN A 41 3.09 9.45 -18.96
C ASN A 41 1.64 9.66 -18.49
N ILE A 42 1.42 10.62 -17.61
CA ILE A 42 0.08 10.95 -17.10
C ILE A 42 -0.58 11.90 -18.11
N ASN A 43 -1.69 11.46 -18.72
CA ASN A 43 -2.46 12.30 -19.64
C ASN A 43 -3.29 13.32 -18.87
N ASP A 44 -2.82 14.56 -18.85
CA ASP A 44 -3.40 15.66 -18.07
C ASP A 44 -4.36 16.55 -18.89
N SER A 45 -5.04 15.99 -19.90
CA SER A 45 -5.89 16.70 -20.87
C SER A 45 -7.17 17.33 -20.27
N GLY A 46 -7.02 18.28 -19.34
CA GLY A 46 -8.11 19.08 -18.77
C GLY A 46 -9.00 18.35 -17.76
N ASN A 47 -8.67 17.11 -17.38
CA ASN A 47 -9.47 16.35 -16.44
C ASN A 47 -9.28 16.86 -15.00
N LEU A 48 -10.38 17.18 -14.33
CA LEU A 48 -10.40 17.72 -12.97
C LEU A 48 -9.73 16.77 -11.96
N PHE A 49 -9.84 15.46 -12.19
CA PHE A 49 -9.14 14.43 -11.42
C PHE A 49 -7.62 14.44 -11.61
N ALA A 50 -7.13 14.74 -12.82
CA ALA A 50 -5.71 14.88 -13.09
C ALA A 50 -5.13 16.12 -12.39
N ARG A 51 -5.90 17.22 -12.37
CA ARG A 51 -5.51 18.46 -11.69
C ARG A 51 -5.47 18.32 -10.17
N ILE A 52 -6.49 17.69 -9.57
CA ILE A 52 -6.50 17.38 -8.13
C ILE A 52 -5.39 16.39 -7.80
N GLY A 53 -5.21 15.36 -8.64
CA GLY A 53 -4.12 14.40 -8.53
C GLY A 53 -2.76 15.09 -8.45
N ARG A 54 -2.44 15.98 -9.39
CA ARG A 54 -1.19 16.78 -9.35
C ARG A 54 -1.03 17.57 -8.04
N GLY A 55 -2.06 18.29 -7.60
CA GLY A 55 -1.99 19.05 -6.35
C GLY A 55 -1.74 18.18 -5.12
N ILE A 56 -2.30 16.97 -5.10
CA ILE A 56 -2.05 15.98 -4.05
C ILE A 56 -0.61 15.46 -4.16
N LEU A 57 -0.14 15.09 -5.36
CA LEU A 57 1.22 14.59 -5.60
C LEU A 57 2.32 15.61 -5.27
N GLU A 58 2.05 16.90 -5.44
CA GLU A 58 2.98 17.99 -5.10
C GLU A 58 2.97 18.34 -3.60
N SER A 59 2.04 17.77 -2.82
CA SER A 59 1.98 18.02 -1.39
C SER A 59 3.22 17.51 -0.67
N ARG A 60 3.59 18.18 0.43
CA ARG A 60 4.73 17.81 1.30
C ARG A 60 4.66 16.36 1.80
N LEU A 61 3.46 15.79 1.87
CA LEU A 61 3.28 14.41 2.29
C LEU A 61 4.03 13.43 1.37
N PHE A 62 4.02 13.65 0.06
CA PHE A 62 4.61 12.73 -0.92
C PHE A 62 5.91 13.23 -1.53
N THR A 63 6.30 14.48 -1.26
CA THR A 63 7.56 15.07 -1.73
C THR A 63 8.61 15.19 -0.63
N GLU A 64 8.21 15.28 0.64
CA GLU A 64 9.13 15.46 1.77
C GLU A 64 8.98 14.37 2.85
N TRP A 65 7.75 14.05 3.26
CA TRP A 65 7.51 13.20 4.45
C TRP A 65 7.60 11.71 4.13
N ILE A 66 6.95 11.28 3.06
CA ILE A 66 6.93 9.90 2.59
C ILE A 66 7.46 9.90 1.17
N ALA A 67 8.77 10.10 1.02
CA ALA A 67 9.42 10.25 -0.29
C ALA A 67 10.56 9.24 -0.57
N PRO A 68 10.33 7.92 -0.43
CA PRO A 68 11.35 6.93 -0.78
C PRO A 68 11.58 6.79 -2.30
N TYR A 69 10.62 7.22 -3.13
CA TYR A 69 10.73 7.23 -4.58
C TYR A 69 10.85 8.65 -5.12
N SER A 70 11.52 8.78 -6.26
CA SER A 70 11.70 10.05 -6.97
C SER A 70 10.38 10.55 -7.57
N PHE A 71 9.52 9.63 -8.00
CA PHE A 71 8.21 9.95 -8.54
C PHE A 71 7.12 9.97 -7.45
N SER A 72 6.56 11.14 -7.15
CA SER A 72 5.55 11.33 -6.10
C SER A 72 4.30 10.44 -6.23
N PHE A 73 4.00 9.95 -7.44
CA PHE A 73 2.91 9.00 -7.63
C PHE A 73 3.16 7.66 -6.91
N PHE A 74 4.40 7.16 -6.94
CA PHE A 74 4.77 5.93 -6.24
C PHE A 74 4.77 6.14 -4.73
N ASN A 75 5.17 7.31 -4.26
CA ASN A 75 5.06 7.73 -2.86
C ASN A 75 3.60 7.75 -2.38
N MET A 76 2.69 8.30 -3.19
CA MET A 76 1.26 8.27 -2.92
C MET A 76 0.72 6.84 -2.83
N PHE A 77 1.07 5.99 -3.81
CA PHE A 77 0.61 4.61 -3.83
C PHE A 77 1.15 3.81 -2.63
N LEU A 78 2.43 3.98 -2.28
CA LEU A 78 3.01 3.41 -1.07
C LEU A 78 2.20 3.81 0.17
N THR A 79 1.91 5.10 0.32
CA THR A 79 1.18 5.62 1.48
C THR A 79 -0.22 5.04 1.58
N VAL A 80 -0.96 5.00 0.46
CA VAL A 80 -2.31 4.42 0.42
C VAL A 80 -2.27 2.92 0.72
N HIS A 81 -1.35 2.18 0.10
CA HIS A 81 -1.23 0.74 0.30
C HIS A 81 -0.87 0.42 1.76
N LEU A 82 0.03 1.18 2.35
CA LEU A 82 0.39 1.05 3.77
C LEU A 82 -0.80 1.37 4.68
N ALA A 83 -1.57 2.42 4.39
CA ALA A 83 -2.77 2.79 5.14
C ALA A 83 -3.82 1.67 5.10
N VAL A 84 -4.04 1.04 3.94
CA VAL A 84 -4.97 -0.09 3.81
C VAL A 84 -4.51 -1.27 4.65
N ILE A 85 -3.22 -1.64 4.60
CA ILE A 85 -2.67 -2.74 5.41
C ILE A 85 -2.82 -2.44 6.90
N LEU A 86 -2.58 -1.19 7.31
CA LEU A 86 -2.74 -0.75 8.69
C LEU A 86 -4.20 -0.86 9.17
N ILE A 87 -5.16 -0.40 8.36
CA ILE A 87 -6.59 -0.52 8.68
C ILE A 87 -6.98 -2.00 8.83
N LEU A 88 -6.54 -2.86 7.91
CA LEU A 88 -6.78 -4.31 7.99
C LEU A 88 -6.20 -4.92 9.27
N ALA A 89 -4.97 -4.54 9.65
CA ALA A 89 -4.34 -4.98 10.89
C ALA A 89 -5.16 -4.57 12.12
N ILE A 90 -5.56 -3.30 12.20
CA ILE A 90 -6.34 -2.75 13.32
C ILE A 90 -7.70 -3.46 13.42
N CYS A 91 -8.42 -3.61 12.30
CA CYS A 91 -9.70 -4.31 12.28
C CYS A 91 -9.58 -5.76 12.76
N GLU A 92 -8.51 -6.46 12.38
CA GLU A 92 -8.29 -7.83 12.82
C GLU A 92 -7.94 -7.91 14.31
N ILE A 93 -7.07 -7.03 14.83
CA ILE A 93 -6.74 -6.95 16.26
C ILE A 93 -8.00 -6.66 17.07
N TYR A 94 -8.80 -5.68 16.65
CA TYR A 94 -10.07 -5.35 17.30
C TYR A 94 -11.03 -6.55 17.32
N SER A 95 -11.13 -7.28 16.20
CA SER A 95 -11.90 -8.52 16.11
C SER A 95 -11.42 -9.60 17.09
N ILE A 96 -10.11 -9.72 17.31
CA ILE A 96 -9.54 -10.70 18.24
C ILE A 96 -9.86 -10.32 19.67
N ILE A 97 -9.71 -9.03 20.01
CA ILE A 97 -10.02 -8.51 21.36
C ILE A 97 -11.50 -8.71 21.68
N LYS A 98 -12.42 -8.38 20.75
CA LYS A 98 -13.87 -8.52 20.97
C LYS A 98 -14.35 -9.98 21.07
N LYS A 99 -13.62 -10.93 20.46
CA LYS A 99 -13.97 -12.36 20.52
C LYS A 99 -13.47 -13.07 21.78
N LYS A 100 -12.64 -12.41 22.58
CA LYS A 100 -12.12 -12.92 23.85
C LYS A 100 -13.00 -12.45 25.01
#